data_AF-A0A1A9UQF1-F1
#
_entry.id   AF-A0A1A9UQF1-F1
#
_cell.length_a   1.000
_cell.length_b   1.000
_cell.length_c   1.000
_cell.angle_alpha   90.00
_cell.angle_beta   90.00
_cell.angle_gamma   90.00
#
_symmetry.space_group_name_H-M   'P 1'
#
loop_
_entity.id
_entity.type
_entity.pdbx_description
1 polymer ?
#
loop_
_entity_poly.entity_id
_entity_poly.type
_entity_poly.pdbx_seq_one_letter_code
_entity_poly.pdbx_strand_id
1 'polypeptide(L)'
;MTRSHCNRKLCLAMTGSVLALILLTLSFYGTAVLTETSALLDGVTKKDLSTLQLLHVIFRHGPRTPADTYPNDPYVNHTFHPYGWGHITNVSTFGVLHSFYAGKIE
;
A
#
# COMPACT_ATOMS: atom_id res chain seq x y z
N MET A 1 -47.27 10.44 63.20
CA MET A 1 -46.66 11.51 62.38
C MET A 1 -45.41 10.97 61.69
N THR A 2 -45.48 10.54 60.43
CA THR A 2 -44.29 10.19 59.59
C THR A 2 -44.74 9.93 58.14
N ARG A 3 -44.98 10.98 57.32
CA ARG A 3 -45.35 10.78 55.89
C ARG A 3 -44.73 11.77 54.89
N SER A 4 -43.74 12.59 55.29
CA SER A 4 -43.09 13.55 54.37
C SER A 4 -41.75 13.09 53.80
N HIS A 5 -41.12 12.07 54.39
CA HIS A 5 -39.76 11.63 54.02
C HIS A 5 -39.72 10.72 52.77
N CYS A 6 -40.86 10.20 52.33
CA CYS A 6 -40.99 9.31 51.16
C CYS A 6 -41.02 10.09 49.83
N ASN A 7 -41.63 11.29 49.80
CA ASN A 7 -41.82 12.06 48.58
C ASN A 7 -40.53 12.72 48.05
N ARG A 8 -39.57 13.08 48.91
CA ARG A 8 -38.30 13.67 48.49
C ARG A 8 -37.35 12.67 47.83
N LYS A 9 -37.24 11.45 48.38
CA LYS A 9 -36.42 10.37 47.78
C LYS A 9 -37.00 9.90 46.45
N LEU A 10 -38.33 9.83 46.36
CA LEU A 10 -39.03 9.51 45.12
C LEU A 10 -38.84 10.60 44.06
N CYS A 11 -38.96 11.87 44.42
CA CYS A 11 -38.73 12.99 43.50
C CYS A 11 -37.27 13.05 42.99
N LEU A 12 -36.29 12.80 43.88
CA LEU A 12 -34.87 12.73 43.50
C LEU A 12 -34.56 11.55 42.57
N ALA A 13 -35.25 10.42 42.76
CA ALA A 13 -35.15 9.26 41.86
C ALA A 13 -35.79 9.53 40.49
N MET A 14 -36.91 10.28 40.44
CA MET A 14 -37.56 10.65 39.18
C MET A 14 -36.77 11.70 38.39
N THR A 15 -36.16 12.69 39.04
CA THR A 15 -35.29 13.64 38.33
C THR A 15 -34.01 12.97 37.84
N GLY A 16 -33.44 12.04 38.62
CA GLY A 16 -32.31 11.22 38.20
C GLY A 16 -32.63 10.32 37.00
N SER A 17 -33.81 9.69 36.97
CA SER A 17 -34.20 8.84 35.84
C SER A 17 -34.45 9.64 34.56
N VAL A 18 -35.06 10.83 34.65
CA VAL A 18 -35.27 11.70 33.48
C VAL A 18 -33.95 12.19 32.91
N LEU A 19 -33.00 12.60 33.76
CA LEU A 19 -31.66 12.99 33.32
C LEU A 19 -30.90 11.82 32.68
N ALA A 20 -31.02 10.62 33.24
CA ALA A 20 -30.41 9.43 32.65
C ALA A 20 -30.98 9.12 31.26
N LEU A 21 -32.30 9.24 31.07
CA LEU A 21 -32.94 9.04 29.76
C LEU A 21 -32.52 10.09 28.73
N ILE A 22 -32.38 11.35 29.15
CA ILE A 22 -31.90 12.43 28.27
C ILE A 22 -30.44 12.20 27.85
N LEU A 23 -29.59 11.76 28.76
CA LEU A 23 -28.19 11.45 28.43
C LEU A 23 -28.07 10.23 27.51
N LEU A 24 -28.96 9.26 27.65
CA LEU A 24 -28.99 8.03 26.86
C LEU A 24 -29.50 8.28 25.44
N THR A 25 -30.45 9.21 25.26
CA THR A 25 -30.85 9.64 23.91
C THR A 25 -29.77 10.49 23.27
N LEU A 26 -29.15 11.42 24.00
CA LEU A 26 -28.08 12.27 23.48
C LEU A 26 -26.84 11.46 23.06
N SER A 27 -26.48 10.42 23.81
CA SER A 27 -25.37 9.53 23.45
C SER A 27 -25.69 8.71 22.20
N PHE A 28 -26.93 8.24 22.03
CA PHE A 28 -27.35 7.50 20.83
C PHE A 28 -27.26 8.38 19.57
N TYR A 29 -27.81 9.60 19.62
CA TYR A 29 -27.69 10.56 18.51
C TYR A 29 -26.23 10.97 18.25
N GLY A 30 -25.44 11.17 19.31
CA GLY A 30 -24.02 11.49 19.21
C GLY A 30 -23.23 10.37 18.51
N THR A 31 -23.45 9.11 18.88
CA THR A 31 -22.76 7.97 18.24
C THR A 31 -23.08 7.84 16.76
N ALA A 32 -24.33 8.08 16.33
CA ALA A 32 -24.72 8.02 14.92
C ALA A 32 -23.98 9.09 14.08
N VAL A 33 -23.93 10.33 14.57
CA VAL A 33 -23.21 11.43 13.90
C VAL A 33 -21.70 11.16 13.87
N LEU A 34 -21.14 10.66 14.97
CA LEU A 34 -19.71 10.35 15.07
C LEU A 34 -19.29 9.22 14.11
N THR A 35 -20.12 8.19 13.91
CA THR A 35 -19.83 7.09 12.98
C THR A 35 -19.77 7.51 11.51
N GLU A 36 -20.60 8.48 11.10
CA GLU A 36 -20.60 8.97 9.71
C GLU A 36 -19.36 9.84 9.42
N THR A 37 -18.93 10.63 10.41
CA THR A 37 -17.77 11.53 10.26
C THR A 37 -16.43 10.78 10.29
N SER A 38 -16.30 9.70 11.06
CA SER A 38 -15.06 8.92 11.14
C SER A 38 -14.76 8.16 9.84
N ALA A 39 -15.77 7.61 9.18
CA ALA A 39 -15.63 6.96 7.88
C ALA A 39 -15.19 7.94 6.78
N LEU A 40 -15.71 9.17 6.81
CA LEU A 40 -15.30 10.23 5.89
C LEU A 40 -13.86 10.69 6.15
N LEU A 41 -13.49 10.87 7.43
CA LEU A 41 -12.13 11.27 7.84
C LEU A 41 -11.08 10.23 7.44
N ASP A 42 -11.39 8.94 7.59
CA ASP A 42 -10.50 7.84 7.18
C ASP A 42 -10.34 7.77 5.64
N GLY A 43 -11.38 8.15 4.89
CA GLY A 43 -11.32 8.28 3.43
C GLY A 43 -10.48 9.46 2.94
N VAL A 44 -10.44 10.56 3.71
CA VAL A 44 -9.59 11.73 3.41
C VAL A 44 -8.13 11.46 3.75
N THR A 45 -7.83 10.75 4.83
CA THR A 45 -6.45 10.44 5.23
C THR A 45 -5.81 9.29 4.45
N LYS A 46 -6.61 8.34 3.94
CA LYS A 46 -6.10 7.17 3.20
C LYS A 46 -5.89 7.37 1.70
N LYS A 47 -6.28 8.50 1.13
CA LYS A 47 -6.38 8.61 -0.34
C LYS A 47 -5.04 8.62 -1.08
N ASP A 48 -3.94 9.00 -0.43
CA ASP A 48 -2.68 9.27 -1.15
C ASP A 48 -1.43 8.58 -0.57
N LEU A 49 -1.55 7.76 0.48
CA LEU A 49 -0.38 7.19 1.17
C LEU A 49 0.21 5.93 0.50
N SER A 50 -0.55 5.24 -0.35
CA SER A 50 -0.14 3.95 -0.92
C SER A 50 -0.07 3.92 -2.45
N THR A 51 -0.27 5.06 -3.11
CA THR A 51 -0.29 5.12 -4.57
C THR A 51 1.09 5.40 -5.13
N LEU A 52 1.62 4.47 -5.93
CA LEU A 52 2.87 4.64 -6.67
C LEU A 52 2.72 5.78 -7.69
N GLN A 53 3.46 6.87 -7.51
CA GLN A 53 3.38 8.03 -8.41
C GLN A 53 4.32 7.92 -9.61
N LEU A 54 5.54 7.40 -9.42
CA LEU A 54 6.53 7.24 -10.47
C LEU A 54 7.54 6.15 -10.11
N LEU A 55 7.88 5.30 -11.07
CA LEU A 55 8.92 4.28 -10.94
C LEU A 55 9.84 4.36 -12.15
N HIS A 56 11.15 4.47 -11.89
CA HIS A 56 12.17 4.54 -12.92
C HIS A 56 13.09 3.33 -12.76
N VAL A 57 13.22 2.51 -13.81
CA VAL A 57 14.12 1.37 -13.82
C VAL A 57 15.15 1.54 -14.92
N ILE A 58 16.42 1.35 -14.55
CA ILE A 58 17.55 1.45 -15.47
C ILE A 58 18.20 0.07 -15.55
N PHE A 59 18.18 -0.52 -16.74
CA PHE A 59 18.80 -1.80 -17.01
C PHE A 59 19.89 -1.68 -18.06
N ARG A 60 20.95 -2.45 -17.87
CA ARG A 60 21.93 -2.73 -18.92
C ARG A 60 21.40 -3.86 -19.81
N HIS A 61 21.82 -3.87 -21.07
CA HIS A 61 21.63 -5.00 -21.97
C HIS A 61 22.13 -6.34 -21.36
N GLY A 62 21.51 -7.45 -21.77
CA GLY A 62 21.99 -8.80 -21.45
C GLY A 62 23.39 -9.08 -22.05
N PRO A 63 24.04 -10.18 -21.70
CA PRO A 63 25.39 -10.46 -22.18
C PRO A 63 25.41 -10.59 -23.71
N ARG A 64 26.43 -9.96 -24.30
CA ARG A 64 26.68 -9.92 -25.73
C ARG A 64 28.10 -10.35 -26.03
N THR A 65 28.33 -10.84 -27.23
CA THR A 65 29.69 -11.06 -27.74
C THR A 65 30.41 -9.71 -27.86
N PRO A 66 31.76 -9.73 -27.83
CA PRO A 66 32.54 -8.51 -28.06
C PRO A 66 32.11 -7.86 -29.38
N ALA A 67 32.10 -6.52 -29.43
CA ALA A 67 31.80 -5.79 -30.67
C ALA A 67 33.08 -5.38 -31.40
N ASP A 68 34.13 -5.06 -30.63
CA ASP A 68 35.41 -4.61 -31.13
C ASP A 68 36.54 -5.38 -30.43
N THR A 69 37.68 -5.50 -31.11
CA THR A 69 38.89 -6.14 -30.60
C THR A 69 40.00 -5.12 -30.39
N TYR A 70 41.01 -5.49 -29.61
CA TYR A 70 42.24 -4.71 -29.49
C TYR A 70 43.32 -5.27 -30.41
N PRO A 71 44.36 -4.50 -30.77
CA PRO A 71 45.30 -4.86 -31.85
C PRO A 71 46.00 -6.22 -31.72
N ASN A 72 46.18 -6.73 -30.50
CA ASN A 72 46.86 -8.00 -30.22
C ASN A 72 45.92 -9.05 -29.63
N ASP A 73 44.64 -9.03 -29.99
CA ASP A 73 43.66 -9.98 -29.47
C ASP A 73 43.90 -11.40 -30.02
N PRO A 74 44.24 -12.39 -29.17
CA PRO A 74 44.43 -13.78 -29.61
C PRO A 74 43.13 -14.43 -30.12
N TYR A 75 41.97 -13.84 -29.84
CA TYR A 75 40.65 -14.34 -30.25
C TYR A 75 40.02 -13.54 -31.40
N VAL A 76 40.81 -12.72 -32.12
CA VAL A 76 40.32 -11.89 -33.23
C VAL A 76 39.66 -12.70 -34.35
N ASN A 77 40.11 -13.93 -34.60
CA ASN A 77 39.56 -14.81 -35.64
C ASN A 77 38.39 -15.68 -35.13
N HIS A 78 37.96 -15.49 -33.88
CA HIS A 78 36.85 -16.26 -33.33
C HIS A 78 35.52 -15.76 -33.93
N THR A 79 34.70 -16.67 -34.49
CA THR A 79 33.48 -16.28 -35.20
C THR A 79 32.26 -16.12 -34.29
N PHE A 80 32.34 -16.58 -33.03
CA PHE A 80 31.23 -16.58 -32.06
C PHE A 80 29.93 -17.21 -32.60
N HIS A 81 30.03 -18.20 -33.49
CA HIS A 81 28.86 -18.94 -33.99
C HIS A 81 28.11 -19.63 -32.83
N PRO A 82 26.76 -19.59 -32.79
CA PRO A 82 25.82 -19.15 -33.83
C PRO A 82 25.43 -17.66 -33.81
N TYR A 83 25.90 -16.88 -32.84
CA TYR A 83 25.40 -15.52 -32.60
C TYR A 83 26.16 -14.44 -33.40
N GLY A 84 27.46 -14.64 -33.65
CA GLY A 84 28.32 -13.65 -34.30
C GLY A 84 28.79 -12.54 -33.35
N TRP A 85 29.56 -11.58 -33.87
CA TRP A 85 30.11 -10.45 -33.10
C TRP A 85 29.04 -9.41 -32.73
N GLY A 86 29.17 -8.79 -31.56
CA GLY A 86 28.26 -7.76 -31.03
C GLY A 86 26.83 -8.22 -30.68
N HIS A 87 26.47 -9.48 -30.89
CA HIS A 87 25.12 -10.00 -30.70
C HIS A 87 24.88 -10.50 -29.27
N ILE A 88 23.63 -10.38 -28.81
CA ILE A 88 23.19 -10.93 -27.51
C ILE A 88 23.19 -12.46 -27.58
N THR A 89 23.77 -13.11 -26.59
CA THR A 89 23.87 -14.57 -26.55
C THR A 89 22.72 -15.16 -25.73
N ASN A 90 22.12 -16.26 -26.22
CA ASN A 90 21.09 -17.00 -25.49
C ASN A 90 21.68 -18.02 -24.49
N VAL A 91 23.01 -18.20 -24.48
CA VAL A 91 23.68 -19.16 -23.57
C VAL A 91 23.57 -18.76 -22.09
N SER A 92 23.37 -17.47 -21.81
CA SER A 92 22.75 -17.09 -20.54
C SER A 92 21.24 -17.01 -20.78
N THR A 93 20.55 -18.16 -20.74
CA THR A 93 19.09 -18.14 -20.64
C THR A 93 18.70 -17.19 -19.51
N PHE A 94 19.45 -17.19 -18.39
CA PHE A 94 19.29 -16.24 -17.30
C PHE A 94 19.42 -14.76 -17.68
N GLY A 95 20.24 -14.32 -18.64
CA GLY A 95 20.40 -12.89 -18.97
C GLY A 95 19.26 -12.31 -19.80
N VAL A 96 18.78 -13.08 -20.78
CA VAL A 96 17.62 -12.71 -21.59
C VAL A 96 16.33 -12.93 -20.79
N LEU A 97 16.23 -14.07 -20.10
CA LEU A 97 15.12 -14.40 -19.21
C LEU A 97 15.05 -13.42 -18.02
N HIS A 98 16.15 -13.03 -17.38
CA HIS A 98 16.12 -12.03 -16.29
C HIS A 98 15.67 -10.66 -16.79
N SER A 99 16.05 -10.24 -18.01
CA SER A 99 15.53 -8.98 -18.57
C SER A 99 14.02 -9.08 -18.86
N PHE A 100 13.55 -10.25 -19.32
CA PHE A 100 12.12 -10.51 -19.57
C PHE A 100 11.31 -10.68 -18.26
N TYR A 101 11.87 -11.35 -17.25
CA TYR A 101 11.24 -11.64 -15.96
C TYR A 101 11.34 -10.47 -14.99
N ALA A 102 12.35 -9.60 -15.10
CA ALA A 102 12.37 -8.32 -14.38
C ALA A 102 11.20 -7.42 -14.79
N GLY A 103 10.70 -7.56 -16.03
CA GLY A 103 9.46 -6.93 -16.48
C GLY A 103 8.18 -7.73 -16.14
N LYS A 104 8.32 -8.98 -15.69
CA LYS A 104 7.22 -9.89 -15.29
C LYS A 104 7.22 -10.07 -13.78
N ILE A 105 7.27 -8.95 -13.06
CA ILE A 105 6.89 -8.89 -11.65
C ILE A 105 5.36 -8.73 -11.62
N GLU A 106 4.68 -9.80 -11.19
CA GLU A 106 3.25 -9.80 -10.86
C GLU A 106 3.01 -9.11 -9.51
#